data_AF-A0A6I3V019-F1
#
_entry.id   AF-A0A6I3V019-F1
#
_cell.length_a   1.000
_cell.length_b   1.000
_cell.length_c   1.000
_cell.angle_alpha   90.00
_cell.angle_beta   90.00
_cell.angle_gamma   90.00
#
_symmetry.space_group_name_H-M   'P 1'
#
loop_
_entity.id
_entity.type
_entity.pdbx_description
1 polymer ?
#
loop_
_entity_poly.entity_id
_entity_poly.type
_entity_poly.pdbx_seq_one_letter_code
_entity_poly.pdbx_strand_id
1 'polypeptide(L)'
;MTREILANMDKFLEWTISDDEVAYVSLHFLAAMERSKESTKFNILAICATGFGAAQMLRNRLETEFGKRVEVVDVIGYYELNQEKLKGIDVIVSAVDLSNL
;
A
#
# COMPACT_ATOMS: atom_id res chain seq x y z
N MET A 1 5.15 4.38 -29.33
CA MET A 1 4.15 3.96 -28.32
C MET A 1 3.28 5.11 -27.78
N THR A 2 3.72 5.99 -26.86
CA THR A 2 2.83 7.03 -26.27
C THR A 2 2.19 7.94 -27.31
N ARG A 3 2.98 8.42 -28.28
CA ARG A 3 2.50 9.22 -29.42
C ARG A 3 1.42 8.49 -30.23
N GLU A 4 1.65 7.23 -30.56
CA GLU A 4 0.71 6.42 -31.36
C GLU A 4 -0.60 6.23 -30.60
N ILE A 5 -0.55 5.95 -29.31
CA ILE A 5 -1.75 5.79 -28.48
C ILE A 5 -2.57 7.09 -28.47
N LEU A 6 -1.91 8.22 -28.21
CA LEU A 6 -2.59 9.52 -28.17
C LEU A 6 -3.17 9.90 -29.54
N ALA A 7 -2.44 9.67 -30.63
CA ALA A 7 -2.89 9.98 -31.99
C ALA A 7 -4.07 9.12 -32.46
N ASN A 8 -4.29 7.94 -31.84
CA ASN A 8 -5.40 7.04 -32.16
C ASN A 8 -6.61 7.20 -31.21
N MET A 9 -6.56 8.13 -30.25
CA MET A 9 -7.72 8.43 -29.40
C MET A 9 -8.67 9.38 -30.13
N ASP A 10 -9.96 9.02 -30.21
CA ASP A 10 -11.00 9.82 -30.90
C ASP A 10 -10.97 11.31 -30.53
N LYS A 11 -10.66 11.59 -29.26
CA LYS A 11 -10.60 12.95 -28.70
C LYS A 11 -9.46 13.82 -29.24
N PHE A 12 -8.39 13.21 -29.79
CA PHE A 12 -7.20 13.89 -30.26
C PHE A 12 -6.97 13.78 -31.78
N LEU A 13 -7.87 13.12 -32.51
CA LEU A 13 -7.75 12.92 -33.97
C LEU A 13 -7.63 14.23 -34.76
N GLU A 14 -8.28 15.30 -34.31
CA GLU A 14 -8.26 16.61 -34.96
C GLU A 14 -7.05 17.47 -34.57
N TRP A 15 -6.20 17.00 -33.67
CA TRP A 15 -5.11 17.77 -33.07
C TRP A 15 -3.75 17.23 -33.50
N THR A 16 -2.84 18.14 -33.85
CA THR A 16 -1.43 17.76 -34.06
C THR A 16 -0.74 17.73 -32.70
N ILE A 17 -0.44 16.53 -32.22
CA ILE A 17 0.23 16.35 -30.92
C ILE A 17 1.72 16.67 -31.07
N SER A 18 2.18 17.70 -30.36
CA SER A 18 3.59 18.12 -30.31
C SER A 18 4.48 17.13 -29.55
N ASP A 19 5.80 17.22 -29.70
CA ASP A 19 6.73 16.43 -28.89
C ASP A 19 6.64 16.77 -27.39
N ASP A 20 6.38 18.03 -27.05
CA ASP A 20 6.24 18.49 -25.66
C ASP A 20 5.03 17.87 -24.95
N GLU A 21 3.90 17.74 -25.65
CA GLU A 21 2.70 17.08 -25.11
C GLU A 21 2.93 15.57 -24.91
N VAL A 22 3.60 14.92 -25.88
CA VAL A 22 3.99 13.51 -25.73
C VAL A 22 4.94 13.34 -24.54
N ALA A 23 5.89 14.25 -24.35
CA ALA A 23 6.82 14.24 -23.22
C ALA A 23 6.07 14.42 -21.89
N TYR A 24 5.15 15.37 -21.81
CA TYR A 24 4.34 15.62 -20.61
C TYR A 24 3.52 14.40 -20.20
N VAL A 25 2.82 13.77 -21.14
CA VAL A 25 2.03 12.56 -20.87
C VAL A 25 2.94 11.38 -20.50
N SER A 26 4.09 11.24 -21.17
CA SER A 26 5.07 10.20 -20.83
C SER A 26 5.59 10.36 -19.40
N LEU A 27 5.87 11.59 -18.97
CA LEU A 27 6.25 11.89 -17.58
C LEU A 27 5.10 11.58 -16.60
N HIS A 28 3.86 11.90 -16.96
CA HIS A 28 2.70 11.58 -16.12
C HIS A 28 2.56 10.06 -15.90
N PHE A 29 2.69 9.25 -16.96
CA PHE A 29 2.69 7.80 -16.85
C PHE A 29 3.88 7.26 -16.07
N LEU A 30 5.08 7.80 -16.29
CA LEU A 30 6.26 7.42 -15.50
C LEU A 30 6.04 7.66 -14.01
N ALA A 31 5.49 8.82 -13.63
CA ALA A 31 5.15 9.12 -12.25
C ALA A 31 4.05 8.18 -11.70
N ALA A 32 3.08 7.79 -12.52
CA ALA A 32 2.05 6.82 -12.13
C ALA A 32 2.63 5.42 -11.89
N MET A 33 3.55 4.98 -12.76
CA MET A 33 4.27 3.71 -12.60
C MET A 33 5.09 3.72 -11.31
N GLU A 34 5.77 4.82 -11.01
CA GLU A 34 6.53 4.95 -9.76
C GLU A 34 5.62 4.84 -8.53
N ARG A 35 4.45 5.50 -8.55
CA ARG A 35 3.44 5.33 -7.49
C ARG A 35 2.92 3.89 -7.37
N SER A 36 2.87 3.14 -8.47
CA SER A 36 2.42 1.74 -8.47
C SER A 36 3.46 0.73 -7.99
N LYS A 37 4.76 1.08 -8.02
CA LYS A 37 5.82 0.18 -7.50
C LYS A 37 5.70 -0.05 -5.99
N GLU A 38 5.04 0.85 -5.27
CA GLU A 38 4.70 0.67 -3.85
C GLU A 38 3.39 -0.10 -3.60
N SER A 39 2.81 -0.74 -4.62
CA SER A 39 1.50 -1.42 -4.50
C SER A 39 1.53 -2.74 -3.72
N THR A 40 2.71 -3.34 -3.49
CA THR A 40 2.80 -4.51 -2.63
C THR A 40 2.63 -4.07 -1.18
N LYS A 41 1.43 -4.27 -0.66
CA LYS A 41 1.09 -4.08 0.74
C LYS A 41 1.33 -5.39 1.48
N PHE A 42 2.11 -5.34 2.55
CA PHE A 42 2.17 -6.42 3.52
C PHE A 42 0.98 -6.32 4.48
N ASN A 43 0.20 -7.38 4.58
CA ASN A 43 -0.86 -7.52 5.56
C ASN A 43 -0.25 -7.79 6.92
N ILE A 44 -0.39 -6.85 7.84
CA ILE A 44 0.14 -6.91 9.19
C ILE A 44 -0.96 -7.27 10.19
N LEU A 45 -0.68 -8.27 11.02
CA LEU A 45 -1.39 -8.48 12.28
C LEU A 45 -0.55 -7.90 13.42
N ALA A 46 -1.05 -6.87 14.09
CA ALA A 46 -0.39 -6.31 15.25
C ALA A 46 -0.89 -6.96 16.54
N ILE A 47 0.01 -7.25 17.47
CA ILE A 47 -0.32 -7.86 18.76
C ILE A 47 0.16 -6.95 19.90
N CYS A 48 -0.74 -6.57 20.81
CA CYS A 48 -0.40 -5.75 21.97
C CYS A 48 -1.07 -6.24 23.25
N ALA A 49 -0.40 -6.07 24.40
CA ALA A 49 -1.00 -6.37 25.72
C ALA A 49 -1.99 -5.29 26.20
N THR A 50 -2.01 -4.12 25.57
CA THR A 50 -2.56 -2.88 26.15
C THR A 50 -3.85 -2.43 25.46
N GLY A 51 -4.71 -1.71 26.20
CA GLY A 51 -6.08 -1.36 25.77
C GLY A 51 -6.19 -0.52 24.49
N PHE A 52 -7.43 -0.29 24.05
CA PHE A 52 -7.80 0.29 22.74
C PHE A 52 -6.98 1.52 22.30
N GLY A 53 -6.68 2.45 23.21
CA GLY A 53 -5.88 3.64 22.88
C GLY A 53 -4.44 3.32 22.47
N ALA A 54 -3.78 2.40 23.17
CA ALA A 54 -2.41 1.98 22.84
C ALA A 54 -2.36 1.14 21.56
N ALA A 55 -3.39 0.30 21.33
CA ALA A 55 -3.56 -0.43 20.08
C ALA A 55 -3.68 0.52 18.87
N GLN A 56 -4.46 1.59 19.00
CA GLN A 56 -4.55 2.62 17.96
C GLN A 56 -3.24 3.37 17.74
N MET A 57 -2.46 3.63 18.79
CA MET A 57 -1.14 4.24 18.63
C MET A 57 -0.18 3.32 17.85
N LEU A 58 -0.18 2.02 18.14
CA LEU A 58 0.63 1.04 17.40
C LEU A 58 0.22 0.99 15.92
N ARG A 59 -1.08 0.91 15.65
CA ARG A 59 -1.61 0.97 14.29
C ARG A 59 -1.16 2.23 13.55
N ASN A 60 -1.42 3.40 14.13
CA ASN A 60 -1.06 4.68 13.52
C ASN A 60 0.44 4.77 13.25
N ARG A 61 1.27 4.24 14.16
CA ARG A 61 2.73 4.25 13.97
C ARG A 61 3.15 3.35 12.80
N LEU A 62 2.59 2.14 12.69
CA LEU A 62 2.85 1.26 11.56
C LEU A 62 2.43 1.90 10.24
N GLU A 63 1.24 2.47 10.17
CA GLU A 63 0.73 3.15 8.98
C GLU A 63 1.55 4.40 8.62
N THR A 64 2.05 5.14 9.62
CA THR A 64 2.86 6.36 9.41
C THR A 64 4.27 6.04 8.94
N GLU A 65 4.95 5.08 9.57
CA GLU A 65 6.36 4.77 9.29
C GLU A 65 6.53 3.97 7.99
N PHE A 66 5.58 3.09 7.68
CA PHE A 66 5.67 2.22 6.50
C PHE A 66 4.74 2.66 5.36
N GLY A 67 3.87 3.65 5.59
CA GLY A 67 3.05 4.27 4.57
C GLY A 67 2.21 3.26 3.80
N LYS A 68 2.26 3.36 2.46
CA LYS A 68 1.47 2.52 1.55
C LYS A 68 1.99 1.09 1.40
N ARG A 69 3.13 0.76 2.02
CA ARG A 69 3.77 -0.57 1.90
C ARG A 69 3.16 -1.60 2.84
N VAL A 70 2.30 -1.19 3.77
CA VAL A 70 1.68 -2.07 4.76
C VAL A 70 0.20 -1.78 4.88
N GLU A 71 -0.54 -2.78 5.32
CA GLU A 71 -1.93 -2.67 5.72
C GLU A 71 -2.09 -3.36 7.08
N VAL A 72 -2.45 -2.61 8.12
CA VAL A 72 -2.72 -3.19 9.43
C VAL A 72 -4.13 -3.77 9.39
N VAL A 73 -4.22 -5.09 9.19
CA VAL A 73 -5.50 -5.81 9.03
C VAL A 73 -6.27 -5.84 10.35
N ASP A 74 -5.56 -6.06 11.46
CA ASP A 74 -6.14 -6.07 12.80
C ASP A 74 -5.09 -5.78 13.86
N VAL A 75 -5.55 -5.36 15.04
CA VAL A 75 -4.74 -5.23 16.25
C VAL A 75 -5.42 -6.00 17.36
N ILE A 76 -4.77 -7.06 17.84
CA ILE A 76 -5.38 -8.00 18.78
C ILE A 76 -4.56 -8.15 20.06
N GLY A 77 -5.22 -8.61 21.13
CA GLY A 77 -4.53 -9.16 22.28
C GLY A 77 -3.90 -10.52 21.97
N TYR A 78 -2.83 -10.88 22.67
CA TYR A 78 -2.14 -12.17 22.45
C TYR A 78 -3.08 -13.39 22.65
N TYR A 79 -4.06 -13.27 23.55
CA TYR A 79 -5.03 -14.32 23.86
C TYR A 79 -6.07 -14.55 22.76
N GLU A 80 -6.20 -13.62 21.81
CA GLU A 80 -7.10 -13.72 20.66
C GLU A 80 -6.44 -14.40 19.46
N LEU A 81 -5.12 -14.61 19.53
CA LEU A 81 -4.35 -15.20 18.45
C LEU A 81 -4.81 -16.64 18.19
N ASN A 82 -5.19 -16.91 16.94
CA ASN A 82 -5.60 -18.22 16.48
C ASN A 82 -5.35 -18.35 14.97
N GLN A 83 -5.51 -19.58 14.45
CA GLN A 83 -5.25 -19.88 13.04
C GLN A 83 -6.12 -19.07 12.06
N GLU A 84 -7.34 -18.70 12.44
CA GLU A 84 -8.20 -17.87 11.58
C GLU A 84 -7.65 -16.44 11.46
N LYS A 85 -7.16 -15.87 12.56
CA LYS A 85 -6.54 -14.53 12.58
C LYS A 85 -5.24 -14.46 11.78
N LEU A 86 -4.59 -15.59 11.51
CA LEU A 86 -3.36 -15.67 10.73
C LEU A 86 -3.59 -15.79 9.21
N LYS A 87 -4.82 -16.04 8.77
CA LYS A 87 -5.10 -16.22 7.33
C LYS A 87 -4.87 -14.92 6.56
N GLY A 88 -4.01 -14.99 5.54
CA GLY A 88 -3.71 -13.86 4.66
C GLY A 88 -2.84 -12.78 5.30
N ILE A 89 -2.26 -13.05 6.47
CA ILE A 89 -1.28 -12.19 7.12
C ILE A 89 0.12 -12.55 6.62
N ASP A 90 0.87 -11.53 6.21
CA ASP A 90 2.26 -11.71 5.75
C ASP A 90 3.26 -11.54 6.90
N VAL A 91 2.95 -10.65 7.85
CA VAL A 91 3.86 -10.29 8.95
C VAL A 91 3.09 -10.08 10.25
N ILE A 92 3.65 -10.58 11.36
CA ILE A 92 3.17 -10.28 12.71
C ILE A 92 4.10 -9.24 13.34
N VAL A 93 3.54 -8.18 13.92
CA VAL A 93 4.26 -7.20 14.74
C VAL A 93 3.76 -7.29 16.16
N SER A 94 4.61 -7.73 17.10
CA SER A 94 4.21 -7.93 18.49
C SER A 94 4.92 -6.95 19.43
N ALA A 95 4.15 -6.33 20.31
CA ALA A 95 4.65 -5.57 21.47
C ALA A 95 4.75 -6.43 22.74
N VAL A 96 4.54 -7.75 22.61
CA VAL A 96 4.68 -8.75 23.68
C VAL A 96 5.55 -9.90 23.19
N ASP A 97 6.19 -10.60 24.12
CA ASP A 97 6.94 -11.81 23.77
C ASP A 97 5.99 -12.95 23.40
N LEU A 98 6.21 -13.54 22.21
CA LEU A 98 5.46 -14.67 21.68
C LEU A 98 6.29 -15.96 21.65
N SER A 99 7.51 -15.95 22.21
CA SER A 99 8.43 -17.10 22.16
C SER A 99 7.91 -18.33 22.90
N ASN A 100 6.89 -18.17 23.75
CA ASN A 100 6.27 -19.24 24.52
C ASN A 100 4.92 -19.70 23.94
N LEU A 101 4.63 -19.36 22.68
CA LEU A 101 3.41 -19.78 21.97
C LEU A 101 3.56 -21.18 21.35
#